data_AF-A0A497BKB8-F1
#
_entry.id   AF-A0A497BKB8-F1
#
_cell.length_a   1.000
_cell.length_b   1.000
_cell.length_c   1.000
_cell.angle_alpha   90.00
_cell.angle_beta   90.00
_cell.angle_gamma   90.00
#
_symmetry.space_group_name_H-M   'P 1'
#
loop_
_entity.id
_entity.type
_entity.pdbx_description
1 polymer ?
#
loop_
_entity_poly.entity_id
_entity_poly.type
_entity_poly.pdbx_seq_one_letter_code
_entity_poly.pdbx_strand_id
1 'polypeptide(L)'
;MGVQVEFGDSMEIIKGIHTSEDFEGAVWTVLGDSLRDRDWKQKLLSDDAPESAPPSSECAFLARQKALAIHWDSRDKQAKWQNYWLSCCRSSKCDYFFAVLLQHGVDREQDILAILSDPSFTEQVDPGGLAHYLRLHISYLLRRYSWCRARQLWWAHRSQVPLFGLVNLLLPRLFGSILLGMVLLLSSQEVWELPTRLAHTTPALYILLPTMLLASALYLLSEHSKHTEYRHTWRQWRELLSRPGLVLLIGLVESLAISTIVVLLVMPALGVGPGPLENPIDATPFAMSPGFWVTWASFAIAALFIGIFLQIFWEKETAAEPL
;
A
#
# COMPACT_ATOMS: atom_id res chain seq x y z
N MET A 1 10.17 6.15 33.76
CA MET A 1 11.36 6.36 32.90
C MET A 1 12.29 5.19 33.18
N GLY A 2 12.48 4.26 32.25
CA GLY A 2 13.31 3.06 32.50
C GLY A 2 13.20 1.89 31.52
N VAL A 3 12.34 1.91 30.50
CA VAL A 3 12.06 0.71 29.66
C VAL A 3 12.75 0.71 28.29
N GLN A 4 13.35 1.83 27.86
CA GLN A 4 13.95 1.94 26.52
C GLN A 4 15.39 1.42 26.42
N VAL A 5 16.10 1.22 27.54
CA VAL A 5 17.51 0.81 27.53
C VAL A 5 17.64 -0.72 27.41
N GLU A 6 16.74 -1.51 28.00
CA GLU A 6 16.84 -2.98 28.03
C GLU A 6 16.54 -3.67 26.68
N PHE A 7 15.67 -3.09 25.85
CA PHE A 7 15.33 -3.68 24.55
C PHE A 7 16.45 -3.54 23.50
N GLY A 8 17.19 -2.42 23.54
CA GLY A 8 18.32 -2.17 22.63
C GLY A 8 19.44 -3.18 22.82
N ASP A 9 19.84 -3.41 24.06
CA ASP A 9 20.88 -4.37 24.43
C ASP A 9 20.45 -5.81 24.08
N SER A 10 19.18 -6.16 24.35
CA SER A 10 18.59 -7.44 23.96
C SER A 10 18.62 -7.65 22.44
N MET A 11 18.37 -6.60 21.65
CA MET A 11 18.43 -6.67 20.19
C MET A 11 19.84 -6.85 19.63
N GLU A 12 20.86 -6.23 20.22
CA GLU A 12 22.25 -6.42 19.80
C GLU A 12 22.70 -7.86 20.03
N ILE A 13 22.34 -8.44 21.17
CA ILE A 13 22.55 -9.87 21.46
C ILE A 13 21.88 -10.74 20.40
N ILE A 14 20.60 -10.45 20.08
CA ILE A 14 19.84 -11.27 19.13
C ILE A 14 20.33 -11.10 17.68
N LYS A 15 20.83 -9.91 17.29
CA LYS A 15 21.39 -9.66 15.96
C LYS A 15 22.66 -10.48 15.68
N GLY A 16 23.42 -10.82 16.73
CA GLY A 16 24.63 -11.65 16.63
C GLY A 16 24.37 -13.15 16.49
N ILE A 17 23.10 -13.60 16.53
CA ILE A 17 22.76 -15.02 16.43
C ILE A 17 22.84 -15.46 14.96
N HIS A 18 23.72 -16.42 14.70
CA HIS A 18 23.86 -17.05 13.39
C HIS A 18 23.71 -18.57 13.42
N THR A 19 23.62 -19.17 14.61
CA THR A 19 23.49 -20.63 14.80
C THR A 19 22.34 -20.97 15.74
N SER A 20 21.86 -22.21 15.69
CA SER A 20 20.80 -22.71 16.58
C SER A 20 21.25 -22.78 18.05
N GLU A 21 22.53 -23.07 18.30
CA GLU A 21 23.11 -23.15 19.65
C GLU A 21 23.17 -21.77 20.31
N ASP A 22 23.55 -20.73 19.55
CA ASP A 22 23.54 -19.34 20.02
C ASP A 22 22.12 -18.84 20.31
N PHE A 23 21.13 -19.40 19.60
CA PHE A 23 19.73 -18.99 19.74
C PHE A 23 19.14 -19.39 21.09
N GLU A 24 19.38 -20.62 21.56
CA GLU A 24 18.89 -21.05 22.87
C GLU A 24 19.46 -20.17 23.99
N GLY A 25 20.77 -19.90 23.97
CA GLY A 25 21.42 -19.01 24.92
C GLY A 25 20.82 -17.61 24.92
N ALA A 26 20.52 -17.06 23.75
CA ALA A 26 19.88 -15.75 23.63
C ALA A 26 18.42 -15.75 24.13
N VAL A 27 17.64 -16.81 23.89
CA VAL A 27 16.28 -16.96 24.42
C VAL A 27 16.28 -16.94 25.95
N TRP A 28 17.21 -17.67 26.58
CA TRP A 28 17.36 -17.67 28.03
C TRP A 28 17.81 -16.32 28.59
N THR A 29 18.73 -15.66 27.88
CA THR A 29 19.31 -14.37 28.29
C THR A 29 18.32 -13.23 28.18
N VAL A 30 17.54 -13.19 27.08
CA VAL A 30 16.66 -12.06 26.77
C VAL A 30 15.30 -12.17 27.46
N LEU A 31 14.71 -13.37 27.55
CA LEU A 31 13.37 -13.53 28.12
C LEU A 31 13.37 -13.72 29.64
N GLY A 32 14.52 -14.00 30.27
CA GLY A 32 14.63 -14.23 31.70
C GLY A 32 13.62 -15.28 32.23
N ASP A 33 13.25 -15.21 33.50
CA ASP A 33 12.26 -16.12 34.12
C ASP A 33 10.84 -15.52 34.23
N SER A 34 10.56 -14.51 33.39
CA SER A 34 9.25 -13.83 33.33
C SER A 34 8.10 -14.83 33.14
N LEU A 35 7.15 -14.85 34.08
CA LEU A 35 5.92 -15.66 33.99
C LEU A 35 5.09 -15.32 32.75
N ARG A 36 5.19 -14.08 32.25
CA ARG A 36 4.45 -13.59 31.08
C ARG A 36 4.92 -14.26 29.79
N ASP A 37 6.18 -14.69 29.76
CA ASP A 37 6.86 -15.18 28.58
C ASP A 37 7.16 -16.67 28.66
N ARG A 38 6.83 -17.37 29.75
CA ARG A 38 7.17 -18.81 29.92
C ARG A 38 6.64 -19.70 28.79
N ASP A 39 5.37 -19.56 28.43
CA ASP A 39 4.78 -20.36 27.35
C ASP A 39 5.44 -20.03 26.00
N TRP A 40 5.75 -18.76 25.80
CA TRP A 40 6.39 -18.26 24.59
C TRP A 40 7.85 -18.67 24.48
N LYS A 41 8.56 -18.68 25.60
CA LYS A 41 9.92 -19.19 25.75
C LYS A 41 9.96 -20.68 25.43
N GLN A 42 9.01 -21.47 25.94
CA GLN A 42 8.89 -22.88 25.57
C GLN A 42 8.64 -23.07 24.08
N LYS A 43 7.76 -22.28 23.47
CA LYS A 43 7.50 -22.33 22.02
C LYS A 43 8.68 -21.83 21.17
N LEU A 44 9.42 -20.84 21.65
CA LEU A 44 10.65 -20.37 21.03
C LEU A 44 11.79 -21.37 21.18
N LEU A 45 11.79 -22.23 22.19
CA LEU A 45 12.74 -23.32 22.31
C LEU A 45 12.27 -24.59 21.60
N SER A 46 10.97 -24.73 21.32
CA SER A 46 10.43 -25.85 20.54
C SER A 46 10.48 -25.61 19.04
N ASP A 47 10.25 -26.67 18.28
CA ASP A 47 10.15 -26.61 16.81
C ASP A 47 8.79 -26.08 16.34
N ASP A 48 7.80 -26.02 17.23
CA ASP A 48 6.42 -25.70 16.88
C ASP A 48 6.17 -24.19 16.94
N ALA A 49 5.72 -23.65 15.82
CA ALA A 49 5.37 -22.24 15.73
C ALA A 49 4.11 -21.93 16.59
N PRO A 50 4.09 -20.79 17.30
CA PRO A 50 2.93 -20.35 18.07
C PRO A 50 1.74 -19.98 17.18
N GLU A 51 0.53 -20.01 17.74
CA GLU A 51 -0.70 -19.55 17.08
C GLU A 51 -1.13 -18.14 17.53
N SER A 52 -0.61 -17.69 18.68
CA SER A 52 -0.92 -16.40 19.27
C SER A 52 0.03 -15.31 18.78
N ALA A 53 -0.34 -14.05 18.96
CA ALA A 53 0.57 -12.92 18.77
C ALA A 53 1.68 -12.95 19.86
N PRO A 54 2.88 -12.43 19.56
CA PRO A 54 3.95 -12.37 20.55
C PRO A 54 3.54 -11.49 21.74
N PRO A 55 3.95 -11.84 22.98
CA PRO A 55 3.57 -11.10 24.19
C PRO A 55 4.43 -9.85 24.40
N SER A 56 5.60 -9.81 23.75
CA SER A 56 6.63 -8.78 23.91
C SER A 56 7.38 -8.52 22.59
N SER A 57 8.07 -7.38 22.49
CA SER A 57 8.87 -7.01 21.33
C SER A 57 10.07 -7.93 21.15
N GLU A 58 10.61 -8.44 22.27
CA GLU A 58 11.71 -9.39 22.35
C GLU A 58 11.29 -10.75 21.77
N CYS A 59 10.12 -11.25 22.17
CA CYS A 59 9.54 -12.47 21.59
C CYS A 59 9.30 -12.30 20.08
N ALA A 60 8.82 -11.13 19.65
CA ALA A 60 8.64 -10.83 18.24
C ALA A 60 9.97 -10.85 17.47
N PHE A 61 11.04 -10.29 18.03
CA PHE A 61 12.36 -10.28 17.40
C PHE A 61 12.99 -11.68 17.33
N LEU A 62 12.84 -12.49 18.38
CA LEU A 62 13.28 -13.89 18.40
C LEU A 62 12.51 -14.74 17.39
N ALA A 63 11.19 -14.56 17.29
CA ALA A 63 10.36 -15.26 16.30
C ALA A 63 10.77 -14.89 14.86
N ARG A 64 11.10 -13.61 14.62
CA ARG A 64 11.66 -13.16 13.34
C ARG A 64 12.97 -13.86 13.01
N GLN A 65 13.91 -13.94 13.96
CA GLN A 65 15.19 -14.63 13.73
C GLN A 65 14.97 -16.11 13.37
N LYS A 66 14.05 -16.79 14.06
CA LYS A 66 13.66 -18.16 13.72
C LYS A 66 13.10 -18.31 12.31
N ALA A 67 12.34 -17.32 11.83
CA ALA A 67 11.74 -17.36 10.51
C ALA A 67 12.71 -17.01 9.37
N LEU A 68 13.74 -16.17 9.63
CA LEU A 68 14.54 -15.54 8.57
C LEU A 68 16.05 -15.80 8.63
N ALA A 69 16.61 -16.02 9.81
CA ALA A 69 18.07 -16.02 10.00
C ALA A 69 18.62 -17.37 10.45
N ILE A 70 17.84 -18.17 11.19
CA ILE A 70 18.28 -19.49 11.63
C ILE A 70 18.11 -20.47 10.48
N HIS A 71 19.21 -21.14 10.11
CA HIS A 71 19.15 -22.28 9.21
C HIS A 71 18.60 -23.49 9.95
N TRP A 72 17.49 -24.01 9.45
CA TRP A 72 16.87 -25.23 9.95
C TRP A 72 17.34 -26.44 9.14
N ASP A 73 17.61 -27.55 9.83
CA ASP A 73 17.91 -28.83 9.16
C ASP A 73 16.72 -29.34 8.33
N SER A 74 15.50 -28.96 8.72
CA SER A 74 14.25 -29.32 8.05
C SER A 74 13.60 -28.10 7.42
N ARG A 75 13.42 -28.16 6.09
CA ARG A 75 12.71 -27.13 5.31
C ARG A 75 11.27 -26.94 5.79
N ASP A 76 10.59 -28.01 6.22
CA ASP A 76 9.21 -27.93 6.72
C ASP A 76 9.11 -27.09 8.00
N LYS A 77 10.10 -27.21 8.89
CA LYS A 77 10.16 -26.41 10.13
C LYS A 77 10.37 -24.93 9.80
N GLN A 78 11.28 -24.63 8.89
CA GLN A 78 11.51 -23.26 8.42
C GLN A 78 10.23 -22.66 7.81
N ALA A 79 9.55 -23.41 6.93
CA ALA A 79 8.31 -22.98 6.30
C ALA A 79 7.18 -22.71 7.32
N LYS A 80 7.07 -23.50 8.40
CA LYS A 80 6.12 -23.25 9.50
C LYS A 80 6.39 -21.93 10.20
N TRP A 81 7.65 -21.65 10.56
CA TRP A 81 8.03 -20.38 11.21
C TRP A 81 7.86 -19.18 10.27
N GLN A 82 8.16 -19.36 8.99
CA GLN A 82 7.91 -18.37 7.95
C GLN A 82 6.43 -18.06 7.79
N ASN A 83 5.56 -19.07 7.77
CA ASN A 83 4.10 -18.88 7.72
C ASN A 83 3.58 -18.13 8.96
N TYR A 84 4.07 -18.51 10.15
CA TYR A 84 3.75 -17.80 11.39
C TYR A 84 4.14 -16.32 11.30
N TRP A 85 5.36 -16.02 10.85
CA TRP A 85 5.83 -14.64 10.72
C TRP A 85 5.00 -13.84 9.69
N LEU A 86 4.64 -14.43 8.55
CA LEU A 86 3.74 -13.82 7.57
C LEU A 86 2.36 -13.50 8.17
N SER A 87 1.83 -14.37 9.02
CA SER A 87 0.59 -14.12 9.76
C SER A 87 0.72 -12.92 10.70
N CYS A 88 1.82 -12.84 11.46
CA CYS A 88 2.15 -11.67 12.28
C CYS A 88 2.27 -10.40 11.45
N CYS A 89 2.95 -10.45 10.30
CA CYS A 89 3.14 -9.29 9.42
C CYS A 89 1.80 -8.65 8.99
N ARG A 90 0.73 -9.45 8.90
CA ARG A 90 -0.61 -8.99 8.52
C ARG A 90 -1.51 -8.60 9.70
N SER A 91 -1.22 -9.08 10.89
CA SER A 91 -2.10 -8.94 12.06
C SER A 91 -1.97 -7.58 12.70
N SER A 92 -3.10 -6.88 12.90
CA SER A 92 -3.12 -5.60 13.61
C SER A 92 -2.69 -5.71 15.07
N LYS A 93 -2.80 -6.90 15.67
CA LYS A 93 -2.30 -7.17 17.04
C LYS A 93 -0.78 -7.04 17.14
N CYS A 94 -0.07 -7.14 16.02
CA CYS A 94 1.39 -7.05 15.98
C CYS A 94 1.91 -5.67 15.58
N ASP A 95 1.03 -4.72 15.24
CA ASP A 95 1.44 -3.40 14.72
C ASP A 95 2.35 -2.65 15.71
N TYR A 96 2.02 -2.68 17.00
CA TYR A 96 2.85 -2.10 18.07
C TYR A 96 4.28 -2.65 18.05
N PHE A 97 4.46 -3.97 17.93
CA PHE A 97 5.79 -4.58 17.91
C PHE A 97 6.57 -4.17 16.66
N PHE A 98 5.91 -4.10 15.51
CA PHE A 98 6.55 -3.63 14.29
C PHE A 98 6.93 -2.15 14.34
N ALA A 99 6.16 -1.31 15.03
CA ALA A 99 6.54 0.08 15.26
C ALA A 99 7.83 0.20 16.10
N VAL A 100 7.99 -0.66 17.11
CA VAL A 100 9.22 -0.74 17.91
C VAL A 100 10.38 -1.29 17.08
N LEU A 101 10.20 -2.44 16.42
CA LEU A 101 11.22 -3.09 15.60
C LEU A 101 11.74 -2.21 14.45
N LEU A 102 10.87 -1.40 13.85
CA LEU A 102 11.23 -0.46 12.80
C LEU A 102 12.25 0.60 13.27
N GLN A 103 12.20 1.02 14.53
CA GLN A 103 13.20 1.94 15.10
C GLN A 103 14.61 1.34 15.08
N HIS A 104 14.71 0.01 15.04
CA HIS A 104 15.97 -0.72 15.05
C HIS A 104 16.34 -1.33 13.69
N GLY A 105 15.68 -0.86 12.62
CA GLY A 105 16.00 -1.19 11.22
C GLY A 105 15.31 -2.44 10.68
N VAL A 106 14.33 -3.00 11.39
CA VAL A 106 13.55 -4.15 10.92
C VAL A 106 12.33 -3.65 10.15
N ASP A 107 12.30 -3.92 8.84
CA ASP A 107 11.19 -3.55 7.98
C ASP A 107 10.31 -4.76 7.68
N ARG A 108 9.09 -4.73 8.22
CA ARG A 108 8.08 -5.77 8.05
C ARG A 108 7.74 -6.07 6.60
N GLU A 109 7.66 -5.06 5.74
CA GLU A 109 7.32 -5.27 4.32
C GLU A 109 8.50 -5.90 3.57
N GLN A 110 9.73 -5.65 4.01
CA GLN A 110 10.92 -6.32 3.48
C GLN A 110 10.97 -7.78 3.91
N ASP A 111 10.59 -8.08 5.16
CA ASP A 111 10.48 -9.46 5.64
C ASP A 111 9.45 -10.27 4.81
N ILE A 112 8.31 -9.67 4.43
CA ILE A 112 7.33 -10.32 3.53
C ILE A 112 7.96 -10.68 2.19
N LEU A 113 8.69 -9.74 1.58
CA LEU A 113 9.36 -9.98 0.29
C LEU A 113 10.42 -11.08 0.41
N ALA A 114 11.19 -11.10 1.50
CA ALA A 114 12.22 -12.09 1.74
C ALA A 114 11.63 -13.50 1.82
N ILE A 115 10.56 -13.71 2.61
CA ILE A 115 9.93 -15.02 2.77
C ILE A 115 9.31 -15.50 1.47
N LEU A 116 8.54 -14.64 0.79
CA LEU A 116 7.83 -15.05 -0.43
C LEU A 116 8.77 -15.26 -1.63
N SER A 117 10.01 -14.76 -1.55
CA SER A 117 11.06 -15.04 -2.53
C SER A 117 11.96 -16.22 -2.14
N ASP A 118 11.80 -16.79 -0.93
CA ASP A 118 12.62 -17.89 -0.44
C ASP A 118 12.17 -19.23 -1.06
N PRO A 119 13.07 -19.99 -1.73
CA PRO A 119 12.79 -21.33 -2.21
C PRO A 119 12.29 -22.27 -1.10
N SER A 120 12.80 -22.10 0.12
CA SER A 120 12.44 -22.92 1.29
C SER A 120 10.95 -22.86 1.61
N PHE A 121 10.32 -21.71 1.37
CA PHE A 121 8.89 -21.52 1.52
C PHE A 121 8.14 -21.90 0.24
N THR A 122 8.58 -21.38 -0.90
CA THR A 122 7.83 -21.47 -2.17
C THR A 122 7.79 -22.87 -2.76
N GLU A 123 8.78 -23.72 -2.49
CA GLU A 123 8.78 -25.13 -2.92
C GLU A 123 7.88 -26.01 -2.03
N GLN A 124 7.61 -25.58 -0.79
CA GLN A 124 6.81 -26.33 0.19
C GLN A 124 5.32 -26.09 0.06
N VAL A 125 4.93 -24.94 -0.46
CA VAL A 125 3.53 -24.58 -0.66
C VAL A 125 3.11 -25.02 -2.06
N ASP A 126 1.93 -25.63 -2.17
CA ASP A 126 1.36 -25.98 -3.45
C ASP A 126 1.16 -24.72 -4.33
N PRO A 127 1.17 -24.84 -5.67
CA PRO A 127 1.03 -23.67 -6.54
C PRO A 127 -0.24 -22.85 -6.30
N GLY A 128 -1.34 -23.50 -5.89
CA GLY A 128 -2.60 -22.83 -5.56
C GLY A 128 -2.51 -22.05 -4.25
N GLY A 129 -1.95 -22.67 -3.21
CA GLY A 129 -1.65 -22.03 -1.93
C GLY A 129 -0.71 -20.85 -2.09
N LEU A 130 0.37 -20.98 -2.86
CA LEU A 130 1.32 -19.89 -3.06
C LEU A 130 0.70 -18.71 -3.80
N ALA A 131 -0.13 -18.97 -4.82
CA ALA A 131 -0.91 -17.92 -5.49
C ALA A 131 -1.86 -17.20 -4.51
N HIS A 132 -2.45 -17.93 -3.56
CA HIS A 132 -3.27 -17.34 -2.50
C HIS A 132 -2.44 -16.44 -1.58
N TYR A 133 -1.29 -16.91 -1.08
CA TYR A 133 -0.37 -16.12 -0.25
C TYR A 133 0.09 -14.84 -0.97
N LEU A 134 0.46 -14.95 -2.25
CA LEU A 134 0.90 -13.81 -3.04
C LEU A 134 -0.21 -12.76 -3.18
N ARG A 135 -1.44 -13.16 -3.53
CA ARG A 135 -2.58 -12.23 -3.60
C ARG A 135 -2.83 -11.55 -2.26
N LEU A 136 -2.83 -12.33 -1.19
CA LEU A 136 -3.08 -11.86 0.17
C LEU A 136 -2.08 -10.79 0.62
N HIS A 137 -0.80 -10.97 0.30
CA HIS A 137 0.27 -10.04 0.67
C HIS A 137 0.40 -8.85 -0.29
N ILE A 138 0.10 -9.02 -1.58
CA ILE A 138 0.00 -7.90 -2.53
C ILE A 138 -1.10 -6.94 -2.08
N SER A 139 -2.31 -7.45 -1.78
CA SER A 139 -3.41 -6.62 -1.26
C SER A 139 -3.03 -5.92 0.05
N TYR A 140 -2.31 -6.62 0.92
CA TYR A 140 -1.83 -6.05 2.18
C TYR A 140 -0.84 -4.88 1.99
N LEU A 141 0.13 -5.03 1.09
CA LEU A 141 1.10 -3.98 0.75
C LEU A 141 0.40 -2.77 0.11
N LEU A 142 -0.55 -3.01 -0.79
CA LEU A 142 -1.32 -1.94 -1.44
C LEU A 142 -2.14 -1.13 -0.44
N ARG A 143 -2.79 -1.77 0.53
CA ARG A 143 -3.48 -1.10 1.64
C ARG A 143 -2.56 -0.15 2.44
N ARG A 144 -1.27 -0.43 2.49
CA ARG A 144 -0.25 0.41 3.14
C ARG A 144 0.48 1.34 2.19
N TYR A 145 -0.05 1.53 0.98
CA TYR A 145 0.52 2.40 -0.05
C TYR A 145 1.95 2.00 -0.46
N SER A 146 2.37 0.75 -0.23
CA SER A 146 3.68 0.23 -0.65
C SER A 146 3.65 -0.37 -2.06
N TRP A 147 3.17 0.43 -3.01
CA TRP A 147 2.96 0.03 -4.41
C TRP A 147 4.22 -0.54 -5.07
N CYS A 148 5.39 0.07 -4.84
CA CYS A 148 6.67 -0.41 -5.39
C CYS A 148 7.00 -1.85 -4.94
N ARG A 149 6.75 -2.17 -3.66
CA ARG A 149 7.01 -3.50 -3.08
C ARG A 149 5.98 -4.52 -3.58
N ALA A 150 4.71 -4.11 -3.65
CA ALA A 150 3.65 -4.94 -4.23
C ALA A 150 3.97 -5.28 -5.71
N ARG A 151 4.44 -4.30 -6.50
CA ARG A 151 4.88 -4.51 -7.88
C ARG A 151 6.09 -5.43 -7.97
N GLN A 152 7.08 -5.25 -7.09
CA GLN A 152 8.27 -6.11 -7.04
C GLN A 152 7.88 -7.57 -6.79
N LEU A 153 7.00 -7.81 -5.82
CA LEU A 153 6.49 -9.15 -5.50
C LEU A 153 5.71 -9.76 -6.67
N TRP A 154 4.83 -8.98 -7.30
CA TRP A 154 4.09 -9.43 -8.48
C TRP A 154 5.02 -9.79 -9.64
N TRP A 155 6.01 -8.95 -9.92
CA TRP A 155 6.95 -9.18 -11.02
C TRP A 155 7.75 -10.47 -10.84
N ALA A 156 8.21 -10.73 -9.61
CA ALA A 156 8.93 -11.95 -9.26
C ALA A 156 8.10 -13.22 -9.48
N HIS A 157 6.78 -13.16 -9.25
CA HIS A 157 5.86 -14.30 -9.34
C HIS A 157 4.79 -14.16 -10.44
N ARG A 158 5.14 -13.49 -11.55
CA ARG A 158 4.21 -13.20 -12.66
C ARG A 158 3.50 -14.44 -13.22
N SER A 159 4.15 -15.61 -13.17
CA SER A 159 3.58 -16.86 -13.67
C SER A 159 2.45 -17.41 -12.78
N GLN A 160 2.45 -17.07 -11.49
CA GLN A 160 1.49 -17.58 -10.52
C GLN A 160 0.31 -16.63 -10.29
N VAL A 161 0.49 -15.32 -10.57
CA VAL A 161 -0.56 -14.31 -10.47
C VAL A 161 -0.63 -13.47 -11.76
N PRO A 162 -1.04 -14.06 -12.90
CA PRO A 162 -0.78 -13.48 -14.22
C PRO A 162 -1.53 -12.18 -14.53
N LEU A 163 -2.86 -12.14 -14.39
CA LEU A 163 -3.67 -10.99 -14.84
C LEU A 163 -4.42 -10.32 -13.69
N PHE A 164 -5.00 -11.10 -12.77
CA PHE A 164 -5.80 -10.55 -11.67
C PHE A 164 -4.97 -9.69 -10.70
N GLY A 165 -3.72 -10.08 -10.45
CA GLY A 165 -2.80 -9.30 -9.61
C GLY A 165 -2.37 -7.98 -10.26
N LEU A 166 -2.23 -7.97 -11.59
CA LEU A 166 -1.87 -6.76 -12.34
C LEU A 166 -3.03 -5.76 -12.41
N VAL A 167 -4.25 -6.25 -12.64
CA VAL A 167 -5.48 -5.43 -12.59
C VAL A 167 -5.61 -4.77 -11.22
N ASN A 168 -5.43 -5.51 -10.15
CA ASN A 168 -5.47 -4.98 -8.78
C ASN A 168 -4.34 -3.97 -8.47
N LEU A 169 -3.21 -4.04 -9.18
CA LEU A 169 -2.09 -3.11 -9.05
C LEU A 169 -2.27 -1.83 -9.88
N LEU A 170 -2.95 -1.93 -11.03
CA LEU A 170 -3.11 -0.87 -12.02
C LEU A 170 -4.48 -0.19 -11.99
N LEU A 171 -5.46 -0.80 -11.34
CA LEU A 171 -6.81 -0.27 -11.16
C LEU A 171 -7.14 -0.35 -9.67
N PRO A 172 -6.48 0.47 -8.83
CA PRO A 172 -6.85 0.60 -7.43
C PRO A 172 -8.31 1.08 -7.34
N ARG A 173 -8.94 0.98 -6.17
CA ARG A 173 -10.29 1.55 -5.94
C ARG A 173 -10.41 3.00 -6.35
N LEU A 174 -9.32 3.77 -6.25
CA LEU A 174 -9.23 5.12 -6.78
C LEU A 174 -9.68 5.22 -8.25
N PHE A 175 -9.41 4.23 -9.10
CA PHE A 175 -9.91 4.19 -10.47
C PHE A 175 -11.45 4.12 -10.51
N GLY A 176 -12.06 3.23 -9.71
CA GLY A 176 -13.52 3.12 -9.62
C GLY A 176 -14.16 4.39 -9.08
N SER A 177 -13.53 5.04 -8.11
CA SER A 177 -14.02 6.30 -7.56
C SER A 177 -13.87 7.46 -8.54
N ILE A 178 -12.78 7.51 -9.33
CA ILE A 178 -12.63 8.45 -10.46
C ILE A 178 -13.75 8.25 -11.48
N LEU A 179 -14.10 7.00 -11.83
CA LEU A 179 -15.22 6.72 -12.74
C LEU A 179 -16.56 7.23 -12.18
N LEU A 180 -16.84 6.99 -10.89
CA LEU A 180 -18.01 7.54 -10.20
C LEU A 180 -18.01 9.08 -10.22
N GLY A 181 -16.85 9.71 -9.98
CA GLY A 181 -16.67 11.15 -10.07
C GLY A 181 -16.98 11.69 -11.47
N MET A 182 -16.50 10.99 -12.52
CA MET A 182 -16.81 11.32 -13.92
C MET A 182 -18.30 11.16 -14.23
N VAL A 183 -18.93 10.08 -13.77
CA VAL A 183 -20.38 9.85 -13.96
C VAL A 183 -21.18 10.98 -13.30
N LEU A 184 -20.81 11.40 -12.09
CA LEU A 184 -21.46 12.53 -11.43
C LEU A 184 -21.27 13.83 -12.20
N LEU A 185 -20.04 14.09 -12.69
CA LEU A 185 -19.77 15.27 -13.51
C LEU A 185 -20.65 15.29 -14.76
N LEU A 186 -20.87 14.14 -15.39
CA LEU A 186 -21.66 14.00 -16.62
C LEU A 186 -23.17 13.80 -16.37
N SER A 187 -23.62 13.75 -15.11
CA SER A 187 -25.00 13.38 -14.77
C SER A 187 -26.03 14.45 -15.12
N SER A 188 -25.64 15.72 -15.17
CA SER A 188 -26.52 16.82 -15.54
C SER A 188 -25.77 17.93 -16.27
N GLN A 189 -26.50 18.72 -17.04
CA GLN A 189 -25.94 19.82 -17.81
C GLN A 189 -25.23 20.86 -16.93
N GLU A 190 -25.86 21.18 -15.80
CA GLU A 190 -25.35 22.16 -14.84
C GLU A 190 -24.02 21.72 -14.21
N VAL A 191 -23.82 20.40 -14.02
CA VAL A 191 -22.64 19.85 -13.36
C VAL A 191 -21.47 19.68 -14.33
N TRP A 192 -21.69 19.26 -15.58
CA TRP A 192 -20.57 19.15 -16.54
C TRP A 192 -20.13 20.51 -17.08
N GLU A 193 -21.03 21.52 -17.08
CA GLU A 193 -20.67 22.91 -17.37
C GLU A 193 -19.84 23.55 -16.25
N LEU A 194 -19.83 22.98 -15.05
CA LEU A 194 -19.09 23.55 -13.93
C LEU A 194 -17.56 23.49 -14.17
N PRO A 195 -16.94 22.35 -14.55
CA PRO A 195 -15.54 22.29 -14.97
C PRO A 195 -15.19 23.22 -16.14
N THR A 196 -16.08 23.40 -17.12
CA THR A 196 -15.82 24.27 -18.29
C THR A 196 -15.94 25.75 -17.93
N ARG A 197 -16.93 26.15 -17.14
CA ARG A 197 -17.06 27.53 -16.63
C ARG A 197 -15.92 27.87 -15.67
N LEU A 198 -15.52 26.94 -14.82
CA LEU A 198 -14.35 27.08 -13.94
C LEU A 198 -13.06 27.24 -14.77
N ALA A 199 -12.86 26.41 -15.81
CA ALA A 199 -11.70 26.51 -16.70
C ALA A 199 -11.50 27.92 -17.31
N HIS A 200 -12.60 28.64 -17.57
CA HIS A 200 -12.55 29.96 -18.21
C HIS A 200 -12.42 31.14 -17.23
N THR A 201 -12.37 30.89 -15.91
CA THR A 201 -12.16 31.94 -14.91
C THR A 201 -10.74 31.86 -14.33
N THR A 202 -10.00 32.96 -14.39
CA THR A 202 -8.66 33.11 -13.80
C THR A 202 -8.55 32.60 -12.35
N PRO A 203 -9.47 32.94 -11.42
CA PRO A 203 -9.35 32.45 -10.03
C PRO A 203 -9.52 30.93 -9.90
N ALA A 204 -10.36 30.27 -10.72
CA ALA A 204 -10.56 28.84 -10.61
C ALA A 204 -9.32 28.04 -11.06
N LEU A 205 -8.62 28.52 -12.10
CA LEU A 205 -7.38 27.89 -12.58
C LEU A 205 -6.23 27.98 -11.57
N TYR A 206 -6.08 29.14 -10.92
CA TYR A 206 -4.96 29.39 -10.00
C TYR A 206 -5.25 29.07 -8.53
N ILE A 207 -6.51 28.92 -8.13
CA ILE A 207 -6.89 28.70 -6.73
C ILE A 207 -7.69 27.40 -6.57
N LEU A 208 -8.74 27.18 -7.37
CA LEU A 208 -9.65 26.04 -7.16
C LEU A 208 -9.02 24.70 -7.54
N LEU A 209 -8.41 24.58 -8.71
CA LEU A 209 -7.76 23.32 -9.13
C LEU A 209 -6.60 22.92 -8.18
N PRO A 210 -5.70 23.83 -7.78
CA PRO A 210 -4.67 23.51 -6.79
C PRO A 210 -5.24 23.14 -5.41
N THR A 211 -6.32 23.78 -4.97
CA THR A 211 -6.95 23.46 -3.67
C THR A 211 -7.64 22.09 -3.68
N MET A 212 -8.28 21.69 -4.78
CA MET A 212 -8.82 20.33 -4.95
C MET A 212 -7.72 19.27 -4.92
N LEU A 213 -6.60 19.51 -5.59
CA LEU A 213 -5.44 18.60 -5.55
C LEU A 213 -4.83 18.54 -4.14
N LEU A 214 -4.69 19.68 -3.47
CA LEU A 214 -4.17 19.73 -2.11
C LEU A 214 -5.09 18.98 -1.13
N ALA A 215 -6.40 19.17 -1.23
CA ALA A 215 -7.38 18.45 -0.41
C ALA A 215 -7.30 16.93 -0.65
N SER A 216 -7.19 16.51 -1.91
CA SER A 216 -7.00 15.11 -2.30
C SER A 216 -5.71 14.53 -1.70
N ALA A 217 -4.60 15.28 -1.78
CA ALA A 217 -3.31 14.88 -1.22
C ALA A 217 -3.35 14.75 0.32
N LEU A 218 -3.97 15.73 1.00
CA LEU A 218 -4.14 15.71 2.45
C LEU A 218 -5.00 14.53 2.91
N TYR A 219 -6.03 14.18 2.15
CA TYR A 219 -6.83 13.00 2.44
C TYR A 219 -6.01 11.71 2.31
N LEU A 220 -5.35 11.47 1.19
CA LEU A 220 -4.54 10.26 1.00
C LEU A 220 -3.43 10.16 2.06
N LEU A 221 -2.85 11.29 2.46
CA LEU A 221 -1.88 11.35 3.56
C LEU A 221 -2.52 10.99 4.91
N SER A 222 -3.74 11.48 5.18
CA SER A 222 -4.50 11.14 6.39
C SER A 222 -4.93 9.67 6.42
N GLU A 223 -5.27 9.07 5.30
CA GLU A 223 -5.58 7.64 5.22
C GLU A 223 -4.34 6.80 5.42
N HIS A 224 -3.26 7.14 4.74
CA HIS A 224 -1.99 6.45 4.89
C HIS A 224 -1.49 6.46 6.34
N SER A 225 -1.60 7.60 7.03
CA SER A 225 -1.18 7.72 8.43
C SER A 225 -1.95 6.81 9.39
N LYS A 226 -3.23 6.48 9.11
CA LYS A 226 -3.99 5.49 9.88
C LYS A 226 -3.40 4.09 9.77
N HIS A 227 -2.76 3.79 8.65
CA HIS A 227 -2.19 2.47 8.35
C HIS A 227 -0.69 2.37 8.63
N THR A 228 -0.06 3.46 9.04
CA THR A 228 1.37 3.51 9.32
C THR A 228 1.66 4.13 10.68
N GLU A 229 2.08 3.31 11.65
CA GLU A 229 2.58 3.75 12.96
C GLU A 229 4.04 4.26 12.86
N TYR A 230 4.31 5.23 11.99
CA TYR A 230 5.63 5.84 11.88
C TYR A 230 5.88 6.78 13.07
N ARG A 231 6.79 6.39 13.98
CA ARG A 231 7.27 7.27 15.06
C ARG A 231 8.47 8.11 14.59
N HIS A 232 8.17 9.34 14.18
CA HIS A 232 9.01 10.54 14.29
C HIS A 232 10.48 10.50 13.82
N THR A 233 10.89 9.64 12.88
CA THR A 233 12.20 9.78 12.21
C THR A 233 12.07 10.38 10.81
N TRP A 234 13.04 11.22 10.40
CA TRP A 234 13.01 11.92 9.10
C TRP A 234 12.87 10.97 7.89
N ARG A 235 13.51 9.79 7.94
CA ARG A 235 13.38 8.76 6.91
C ARG A 235 11.94 8.24 6.79
N GLN A 236 11.27 8.05 7.92
CA GLN A 236 9.87 7.62 7.97
C GLN A 236 8.92 8.72 7.48
N TRP A 237 9.21 10.00 7.76
CA TRP A 237 8.47 11.13 7.19
C TRP A 237 8.55 11.20 5.66
N ARG A 238 9.73 10.95 5.09
CA ARG A 238 9.91 10.91 3.63
C ARG A 238 9.10 9.77 3.00
N GLU A 239 9.04 8.61 3.66
CA GLU A 239 8.21 7.50 3.19
C GLU A 239 6.71 7.80 3.33
N LEU A 240 6.30 8.39 4.46
CA LEU A 240 4.92 8.81 4.72
C LEU A 240 4.40 9.79 3.65
N LEU A 241 5.25 10.70 3.15
CA LEU A 241 4.87 11.68 2.13
C LEU A 241 4.98 11.13 0.70
N SER A 242 5.98 10.29 0.41
CA SER A 242 6.21 9.82 -0.96
C SER A 242 5.22 8.75 -1.41
N ARG A 243 4.74 7.89 -0.49
CA ARG A 243 3.80 6.79 -0.82
C ARG A 243 2.41 7.29 -1.24
N PRO A 244 1.73 8.20 -0.49
CA PRO A 244 0.47 8.79 -0.92
C PRO A 244 0.64 9.64 -2.19
N GLY A 245 1.78 10.32 -2.33
CA GLY A 245 2.10 11.10 -3.53
C GLY A 245 2.15 10.24 -4.79
N LEU A 246 2.69 9.03 -4.70
CA LEU A 246 2.69 8.08 -5.82
C LEU A 246 1.26 7.64 -6.18
N VAL A 247 0.41 7.33 -5.19
CA VAL A 247 -1.00 6.96 -5.43
C VAL A 247 -1.79 8.11 -6.04
N LEU A 248 -1.56 9.34 -5.55
CA LEU A 248 -2.16 10.55 -6.15
C LEU A 248 -1.71 10.74 -7.61
N LEU A 249 -0.43 10.51 -7.91
CA LEU A 249 0.09 10.61 -9.27
C LEU A 249 -0.54 9.56 -10.19
N ILE A 250 -0.66 8.31 -9.73
CA ILE A 250 -1.34 7.24 -10.48
C ILE A 250 -2.79 7.64 -10.77
N GLY A 251 -3.54 8.05 -9.73
CA GLY A 251 -4.93 8.51 -9.90
C GLY A 251 -5.07 9.74 -10.80
N LEU A 252 -4.11 10.66 -10.77
CA LEU A 252 -4.08 11.81 -11.68
C LEU A 252 -3.89 11.34 -13.14
N VAL A 253 -2.96 10.42 -13.39
CA VAL A 253 -2.73 9.85 -14.73
C VAL A 253 -3.97 9.10 -15.23
N GLU A 254 -4.60 8.29 -14.38
CA GLU A 254 -5.84 7.59 -14.69
C GLU A 254 -6.98 8.56 -15.01
N SER A 255 -7.17 9.58 -14.17
CA SER A 255 -8.20 10.58 -14.37
C SER A 255 -7.98 11.43 -15.62
N LEU A 256 -6.72 11.75 -15.94
CA LEU A 256 -6.36 12.43 -17.19
C LEU A 256 -6.67 11.56 -18.41
N ALA A 257 -6.39 10.25 -18.35
CA ALA A 257 -6.70 9.32 -19.44
C ALA A 257 -8.22 9.22 -19.67
N ILE A 258 -9.01 9.12 -18.59
CA ILE A 258 -10.49 9.11 -18.70
C ILE A 258 -11.00 10.47 -19.20
N SER A 259 -10.44 11.57 -18.70
CA SER A 259 -10.77 12.93 -19.17
C SER A 259 -10.52 13.09 -20.66
N THR A 260 -9.44 12.52 -21.21
CA THR A 260 -9.18 12.51 -22.65
C THR A 260 -10.32 11.85 -23.43
N ILE A 261 -10.82 10.70 -22.95
CA ILE A 261 -11.98 10.02 -23.55
C ILE A 261 -13.23 10.91 -23.48
N VAL A 262 -13.48 11.53 -22.32
CA VAL A 262 -14.65 12.39 -22.13
C VAL A 262 -14.62 13.62 -23.04
N VAL A 263 -13.52 14.37 -23.06
CA VAL A 263 -13.42 15.63 -23.81
C VAL A 263 -13.35 15.40 -25.32
N LEU A 264 -12.69 14.33 -25.78
CA LEU A 264 -12.53 14.07 -27.22
C LEU A 264 -13.67 13.25 -27.83
N LEU A 265 -14.34 12.40 -27.05
CA LEU A 265 -15.37 11.48 -27.59
C LEU A 265 -16.76 11.79 -27.06
N VAL A 266 -16.92 11.97 -25.74
CA VAL A 266 -18.24 12.09 -25.10
C VAL A 266 -18.83 13.49 -25.31
N MET A 267 -18.06 14.54 -25.03
CA MET A 267 -18.53 15.93 -25.16
C MET A 267 -18.98 16.26 -26.61
N PRO A 268 -18.20 15.95 -27.67
CA PRO A 268 -18.63 16.18 -29.04
C PRO A 268 -19.88 15.35 -29.42
N ALA A 269 -19.97 14.09 -28.98
CA ALA A 269 -21.12 13.23 -29.24
C ALA A 269 -22.41 13.76 -28.58
N LEU A 270 -22.29 14.47 -27.47
CA LEU A 270 -23.40 15.15 -26.80
C LEU A 270 -23.76 16.50 -27.43
N GLY A 271 -23.07 16.92 -28.51
CA GLY A 271 -23.28 18.22 -29.16
C GLY A 271 -22.78 19.39 -28.30
N VAL A 272 -21.83 19.10 -27.42
CA VAL A 272 -21.44 19.94 -26.30
C VAL A 272 -19.94 20.26 -26.43
N GLY A 273 -19.60 21.53 -26.66
CA GLY A 273 -18.20 21.97 -26.89
C GLY A 273 -18.12 23.07 -27.94
N PRO A 274 -16.91 23.58 -28.25
CA PRO A 274 -16.74 24.62 -29.26
C PRO A 274 -17.00 24.04 -30.66
N GLY A 275 -18.26 24.12 -31.08
CA GLY A 275 -18.75 23.72 -32.40
C GLY A 275 -18.82 22.20 -32.62
N PRO A 276 -19.79 21.73 -33.41
CA PRO A 276 -19.76 20.35 -33.88
C PRO A 276 -18.46 20.16 -34.68
N LEU A 277 -17.63 19.21 -34.26
CA LEU A 277 -16.54 18.69 -35.08
C LEU A 277 -17.17 17.90 -36.24
N GLU A 278 -17.66 18.63 -37.24
CA GLU A 278 -18.23 18.04 -38.46
C GLU A 278 -17.18 17.27 -39.27
N ASN A 279 -15.88 17.47 -39.01
CA ASN A 279 -14.79 16.71 -39.62
C ASN A 279 -13.73 16.25 -38.60
N PRO A 280 -13.30 14.96 -38.63
CA PRO A 280 -12.23 14.44 -37.77
C PRO A 280 -10.84 15.06 -38.06
N ILE A 281 -10.68 15.78 -39.17
CA ILE A 281 -9.46 16.51 -39.54
C ILE A 281 -9.30 17.79 -38.67
N ASP A 282 -10.41 18.37 -38.21
CA ASP A 282 -10.45 19.58 -37.39
C ASP A 282 -10.25 19.32 -35.88
N ALA A 283 -10.10 18.05 -35.47
CA ALA A 283 -9.77 17.70 -34.08
C ALA A 283 -8.35 18.14 -33.66
N THR A 284 -7.45 18.23 -34.64
CA THR A 284 -6.03 18.59 -34.42
C THR A 284 -5.82 20.04 -33.94
N PRO A 285 -6.48 21.08 -34.48
CA PRO A 285 -6.38 22.44 -33.92
C PRO A 285 -7.08 22.60 -32.55
N PHE A 286 -8.16 21.87 -32.26
CA PHE A 286 -8.84 21.96 -30.97
C PHE A 286 -8.01 21.35 -29.83
N ALA A 287 -7.41 20.18 -30.05
CA ALA A 287 -6.52 19.52 -29.06
C ALA A 287 -5.26 20.34 -28.73
N MET A 288 -4.88 21.30 -29.59
CA MET A 288 -3.77 22.23 -29.34
C MET A 288 -4.23 23.56 -28.72
N SER A 289 -5.54 23.78 -28.56
CA SER A 289 -6.05 25.03 -28.00
C SER A 289 -5.82 25.11 -26.47
N PRO A 290 -5.45 26.29 -25.93
CA PRO A 290 -5.36 26.47 -24.48
C PRO A 290 -6.67 26.11 -23.75
N GLY A 291 -7.83 26.35 -24.38
CA GLY A 291 -9.15 26.01 -23.82
C GLY A 291 -9.36 24.50 -23.65
N PHE A 292 -8.85 23.68 -24.58
CA PHE A 292 -8.86 22.23 -24.46
C PHE A 292 -8.05 21.76 -23.25
N TRP A 293 -6.80 22.20 -23.12
CA TRP A 293 -5.91 21.77 -22.03
C TRP A 293 -6.47 22.10 -20.65
N VAL A 294 -7.06 23.27 -20.51
CA VAL A 294 -7.69 23.65 -19.23
C VAL A 294 -8.93 22.83 -18.96
N THR A 295 -9.81 22.63 -19.96
CA THR A 295 -11.02 21.81 -19.79
C THR A 295 -10.66 20.36 -19.44
N TRP A 296 -9.71 19.79 -20.16
CA TRP A 296 -9.17 18.44 -19.91
C TRP A 296 -8.61 18.29 -18.49
N ALA A 297 -7.79 19.24 -18.04
CA ALA A 297 -7.24 19.23 -16.68
C ALA A 297 -8.34 19.42 -15.61
N SER A 298 -9.30 20.32 -15.85
CA SER A 298 -10.42 20.57 -14.93
C SER A 298 -11.28 19.34 -14.72
N PHE A 299 -11.67 18.63 -15.78
CA PHE A 299 -12.43 17.38 -15.67
C PHE A 299 -11.65 16.31 -14.90
N ALA A 300 -10.35 16.15 -15.19
CA ALA A 300 -9.52 15.17 -14.51
C ALA A 300 -9.39 15.46 -13.00
N ILE A 301 -9.09 16.71 -12.64
CA ILE A 301 -8.89 17.11 -11.23
C ILE A 301 -10.21 17.06 -10.45
N ALA A 302 -11.32 17.53 -11.05
CA ALA A 302 -12.62 17.50 -10.42
C ALA A 302 -13.11 16.07 -10.19
N ALA A 303 -12.96 15.18 -11.18
CA ALA A 303 -13.35 13.78 -11.04
C ALA A 303 -12.53 13.05 -9.98
N LEU A 304 -11.22 13.29 -9.93
CA LEU A 304 -10.34 12.75 -8.91
C LEU A 304 -10.75 13.22 -7.51
N PHE A 305 -11.02 14.52 -7.35
CA PHE A 305 -11.46 15.09 -6.08
C PHE A 305 -12.82 14.54 -5.64
N ILE A 306 -13.81 14.50 -6.54
CA ILE A 306 -15.15 13.96 -6.25
C ILE A 306 -15.05 12.47 -5.93
N GLY A 307 -14.28 11.70 -6.68
CA GLY A 307 -14.07 10.27 -6.44
C GLY A 307 -13.47 10.01 -5.05
N ILE A 308 -12.40 10.71 -4.71
CA ILE A 308 -11.79 10.65 -3.38
C ILE A 308 -12.79 11.08 -2.30
N PHE A 309 -13.54 12.16 -2.54
CA PHE A 309 -14.55 12.64 -1.60
C PHE A 309 -15.67 11.61 -1.37
N LEU A 310 -16.16 10.96 -2.43
CA LEU A 310 -17.14 9.89 -2.30
C LEU A 310 -16.62 8.71 -1.49
N GLN A 311 -15.35 8.32 -1.69
CA GLN A 311 -14.73 7.25 -0.90
C GLN A 311 -14.75 7.57 0.60
N ILE A 312 -14.56 8.84 0.99
CA ILE A 312 -14.61 9.28 2.41
C ILE A 312 -15.98 8.97 3.04
N PHE A 313 -17.07 9.21 2.32
CA PHE A 313 -18.42 9.13 2.88
C PHE A 313 -19.09 7.78 2.64
N TRP A 314 -18.63 7.01 1.66
CA TRP A 314 -19.31 5.81 1.19
C TRP A 314 -18.59 4.50 1.54
N GLU A 315 -17.26 4.46 1.59
CA GLU A 315 -16.50 3.21 1.75
C GLU A 315 -15.73 3.12 3.08
N LYS A 316 -15.64 1.91 3.64
CA LYS A 316 -14.88 1.59 4.87
C LYS A 316 -13.42 1.22 4.61
N GLU A 317 -13.02 1.11 3.34
CA GLU A 317 -11.76 0.52 2.86
C GLU A 317 -10.96 1.55 2.06
N THR A 318 -9.64 1.39 1.96
CA THR A 318 -8.75 2.47 1.49
C THR A 318 -8.71 2.62 -0.03
N ALA A 319 -8.41 3.84 -0.53
CA ALA A 319 -8.33 4.15 -1.96
C ALA A 319 -7.27 3.34 -2.75
N ALA A 320 -6.26 2.81 -2.05
CA ALA A 320 -5.18 2.01 -2.63
C ALA A 320 -5.47 0.49 -2.60
N GLU A 321 -6.53 0.05 -1.93
CA GLU A 321 -6.95 -1.35 -1.98
C GLU A 321 -7.47 -1.71 -3.39
N PRO A 322 -7.36 -3.00 -3.78
CA PRO A 322 -7.97 -3.47 -5.02
C PRO A 322 -9.49 -3.34 -4.99
N LEU A 323 -10.09 -3.11 -6.17
CA LEU A 323 -11.54 -3.03 -6.40
C LEU A 323 -12.30 -4.22 -5.82
#